data_AF-A0A2W4T5H6-F1
#
_entry.id   AF-A0A2W4T5H6-F1
#
_cell.length_a   1.000
_cell.length_b   1.000
_cell.length_c   1.000
_cell.angle_alpha   90.00
_cell.angle_beta   90.00
_cell.angle_gamma   90.00
#
_symmetry.space_group_name_H-M   'P 1'
#
loop_
_entity.id
_entity.type
_entity.pdbx_description
1 polymer ?
#
loop_
_entity_poly.entity_id
_entity_poly.type
_entity_poly.pdbx_seq_one_letter_code
_entity_poly.pdbx_strand_id
1 'polypeptide(L)'
;MDYLRSANFGGLFIVTFAVAATFQVVMAVLGILLAVLSPGLFQMNGVPATSPAEAFGTLLFLLALFLVMNAGISAVGALCWLLVRKVIPSNSKTQ
;
A
#
# COMPACT_ATOMS: atom_id res chain seq x y z
N MET A 1 -16.49 -3.41 14.77
CA MET A 1 -15.47 -2.51 15.38
C MET A 1 -14.61 -3.22 16.44
N ASP A 2 -14.92 -4.47 16.80
CA ASP A 2 -14.21 -5.17 17.89
C ASP A 2 -12.76 -5.55 17.55
N TYR A 3 -12.48 -5.88 16.29
CA TYR A 3 -11.11 -6.13 15.82
C TYR A 3 -10.20 -4.91 16.05
N LEU A 4 -10.69 -3.71 15.75
CA LEU A 4 -9.95 -2.48 16.00
C LEU A 4 -9.82 -2.14 17.49
N ARG A 5 -10.49 -2.84 18.41
CA ARG A 5 -10.30 -2.61 19.85
C ARG A 5 -9.26 -3.56 20.44
N SER A 6 -9.19 -4.80 19.94
CA SER A 6 -8.34 -5.85 20.50
C SER A 6 -7.12 -6.23 19.65
N ALA A 7 -7.08 -5.88 18.36
CA ALA A 7 -5.99 -6.31 17.47
C ALA A 7 -4.63 -5.76 17.91
N ASN A 8 -3.60 -6.61 17.90
CA ASN A 8 -2.22 -6.20 18.13
C ASN A 8 -1.67 -5.38 16.95
N PHE A 9 -0.47 -4.82 17.10
CA PHE A 9 0.22 -4.07 16.05
C PHE A 9 0.24 -4.83 14.71
N GLY A 10 0.65 -6.09 14.75
CA GLY A 10 0.77 -6.94 13.57
C GLY A 10 -0.56 -7.10 12.82
N GLY A 11 -1.67 -7.32 13.53
CA GLY A 11 -3.00 -7.42 12.92
C GLY A 11 -3.44 -6.12 12.24
N LEU A 12 -3.22 -4.97 12.88
CA LEU A 12 -3.53 -3.66 12.29
C LEU A 12 -2.67 -3.37 11.07
N PHE A 13 -1.38 -3.66 11.15
CA PHE A 13 -0.45 -3.52 10.05
C PHE A 13 -0.83 -4.42 8.87
N ILE A 14 -1.06 -5.72 9.11
CA ILE A 14 -1.36 -6.68 8.04
C ILE A 14 -2.65 -6.30 7.33
N VAL A 15 -3.72 -5.93 8.05
CA VAL A 15 -4.99 -5.57 7.41
C VAL A 15 -4.84 -4.33 6.54
N THR A 16 -4.18 -3.29 7.03
CA THR A 16 -3.98 -2.05 6.26
C THR A 16 -3.05 -2.27 5.06
N PHE A 17 -1.92 -2.96 5.28
CA PHE A 17 -0.96 -3.30 4.24
C PHE A 17 -1.59 -4.18 3.18
N ALA A 18 -2.33 -5.23 3.55
CA ALA A 18 -2.92 -6.19 2.63
C ALA A 18 -3.96 -5.52 1.73
N VAL A 19 -4.82 -4.66 2.28
CA VAL A 19 -5.81 -3.92 1.46
C VAL A 19 -5.08 -3.09 0.40
N ALA A 20 -4.11 -2.27 0.79
CA ALA A 20 -3.37 -1.43 -0.15
C ALA A 20 -2.53 -2.26 -1.14
N ALA A 21 -1.91 -3.37 -0.69
CA ALA A 21 -1.18 -4.28 -1.56
C ALA A 21 -2.09 -4.95 -2.60
N THR A 22 -3.33 -5.29 -2.23
CA THR A 22 -4.31 -5.88 -3.17
C THR A 22 -4.67 -4.88 -4.27
N PHE A 23 -4.94 -3.62 -3.91
CA PHE A 23 -5.14 -2.55 -4.89
C PHE A 23 -3.91 -2.37 -5.78
N GLN A 24 -2.72 -2.41 -5.19
CA GLN A 24 -1.47 -2.27 -5.92
C GLN A 24 -1.24 -3.39 -6.93
N VAL A 25 -1.61 -4.63 -6.60
CA VAL A 25 -1.56 -5.76 -7.55
C VAL A 25 -2.50 -5.52 -8.74
N VAL A 26 -3.73 -5.07 -8.49
CA VAL A 26 -4.68 -4.76 -9.58
C VAL A 26 -4.14 -3.65 -10.49
N MET A 27 -3.60 -2.60 -9.90
CA MET A 27 -2.99 -1.49 -10.65
C MET A 27 -1.72 -1.92 -11.39
N ALA A 28 -0.93 -2.85 -10.83
CA ALA A 28 0.25 -3.39 -11.48
C ALA A 28 -0.12 -4.22 -12.72
N VAL A 29 -1.19 -5.03 -12.66
CA VAL A 29 -1.70 -5.76 -13.84
C VAL A 29 -2.13 -4.79 -14.94
N LEU A 30 -2.86 -3.74 -14.58
CA LEU A 30 -3.24 -2.68 -15.53
C LEU A 30 -2.01 -1.95 -16.10
N GLY A 31 -1.03 -1.66 -15.25
CA GLY A 31 0.24 -1.08 -15.66
C GLY A 31 1.00 -1.95 -16.66
N ILE A 32 1.06 -3.26 -16.43
CA ILE A 32 1.69 -4.24 -17.35
C ILE A 32 1.01 -4.21 -18.73
N LEU A 33 -0.32 -4.19 -18.78
CA LEU A 33 -1.06 -4.07 -20.04
C LEU A 33 -0.71 -2.76 -20.76
N LEU A 34 -0.66 -1.64 -20.04
CA LEU A 34 -0.30 -0.34 -20.61
C LEU A 34 1.16 -0.26 -21.05
N ALA A 35 2.08 -0.95 -20.38
CA ALA A 35 3.50 -0.96 -20.76
C ALA A 35 3.73 -1.66 -22.11
N VAL A 36 2.88 -2.63 -22.46
CA VAL A 36 2.94 -3.31 -23.76
C VAL A 36 2.23 -2.50 -24.83
N LEU A 37 1.04 -1.96 -24.54
CA LEU A 37 0.20 -1.28 -25.53
C LEU A 37 0.65 0.16 -25.81
N SER A 38 1.17 0.85 -24.79
CA SER A 38 1.51 2.28 -24.83
C SER A 38 2.73 2.59 -23.94
N PRO A 39 3.93 2.05 -24.25
CA PRO A 39 5.14 2.24 -23.43
C PRO A 39 5.49 3.71 -23.19
N GLY A 40 5.19 4.61 -24.13
CA GLY A 40 5.45 6.05 -23.99
C GLY A 40 4.69 6.76 -22.86
N LEU A 41 3.74 6.09 -22.19
CA LEU A 41 3.12 6.59 -20.97
C LEU A 41 4.06 6.54 -19.76
N PHE A 42 5.09 5.68 -19.80
CA PHE A 42 6.06 5.51 -18.73
C PHE A 42 7.28 6.36 -19.01
N GLN A 43 7.71 7.13 -18.01
CA GLN A 43 8.83 8.07 -18.14
C GLN A 43 10.04 7.49 -17.41
N MET A 44 11.15 7.29 -18.12
CA MET A 44 12.46 6.99 -17.53
C MET A 44 13.32 8.24 -17.59
N ASN A 45 13.74 8.74 -16.43
CA ASN A 45 14.62 9.93 -16.34
C ASN A 45 14.09 11.17 -17.08
N GLY A 46 12.76 11.33 -17.15
CA GLY A 46 12.11 12.45 -17.85
C GLY A 46 11.95 12.28 -19.37
N VAL A 47 12.31 11.11 -19.91
CA VAL A 47 12.11 10.75 -21.32
C VAL A 47 11.09 9.62 -21.42
N PRO A 48 10.14 9.66 -22.38
CA PRO A 48 9.19 8.57 -22.59
C PRO A 48 9.92 7.27 -22.94
N ALA A 49 9.47 6.16 -22.36
CA ALA A 49 10.00 4.85 -22.69
C ALA A 49 9.73 4.52 -24.17
N THR A 50 10.79 4.10 -24.85
CA THR A 50 10.78 3.77 -26.27
C THR A 50 10.53 2.29 -26.52
N SER A 51 10.66 1.47 -25.48
CA SER A 51 10.41 0.04 -25.53
C SER A 51 9.58 -0.46 -24.33
N PRO A 52 8.85 -1.58 -24.48
CA PRO A 52 8.16 -2.21 -23.35
C PRO A 52 9.09 -2.59 -22.18
N ALA A 53 10.34 -2.97 -22.47
CA ALA A 53 11.33 -3.33 -21.45
C ALA A 53 11.64 -2.14 -20.51
N GLU A 54 11.79 -0.95 -21.07
CA GLU A 54 11.98 0.31 -20.31
C GLU A 54 10.74 0.64 -19.45
N ALA A 55 9.55 0.45 -20.00
CA ALA A 55 8.29 0.62 -19.27
C ALA A 55 8.17 -0.38 -18.09
N PHE A 56 8.58 -1.64 -18.28
CA PHE A 56 8.63 -2.64 -17.20
C PHE A 56 9.61 -2.26 -16.08
N GLY A 57 10.79 -1.73 -16.43
CA GLY A 57 11.74 -1.23 -15.44
C GLY A 57 11.15 -0.12 -14.57
N THR A 58 10.44 0.81 -15.20
CA THR A 58 9.72 1.90 -14.50
C THR A 58 8.60 1.36 -13.61
N LEU A 59 7.82 0.38 -14.09
CA LEU A 59 6.77 -0.26 -13.32
C LEU A 59 7.30 -0.99 -12.09
N LEU A 60 8.39 -1.75 -12.23
CA LEU A 60 9.03 -2.45 -11.12
C LEU A 60 9.54 -1.47 -10.05
N PHE A 61 10.14 -0.36 -10.48
CA PHE A 61 10.57 0.70 -9.58
C PHE A 61 9.40 1.33 -8.82
N LEU A 62 8.33 1.71 -9.52
CA LEU A 62 7.12 2.29 -8.91
C LEU A 62 6.44 1.30 -7.95
N LEU A 63 6.41 0.01 -8.32
CA LEU A 63 5.87 -1.05 -7.48
C LEU A 63 6.65 -1.16 -6.16
N ALA A 64 7.99 -1.20 -6.22
CA ALA A 64 8.83 -1.25 -5.03
C ALA A 64 8.64 0.00 -4.15
N LEU A 65 8.66 1.19 -4.77
CA LEU A 65 8.49 2.45 -4.06
C LEU A 65 7.13 2.53 -3.34
N PHE A 66 6.04 2.18 -4.03
CA PHE A 66 4.72 2.17 -3.43
C PHE A 66 4.55 1.07 -2.37
N LEU A 67 5.21 -0.08 -2.50
CA LEU A 67 5.21 -1.10 -1.45
C LEU A 67 5.88 -0.60 -0.18
N VAL A 68 7.02 0.08 -0.30
CA VAL A 68 7.73 0.70 0.83
C VAL A 68 6.86 1.78 1.49
N MET A 69 6.26 2.66 0.68
CA MET A 69 5.34 3.69 1.19
C MET A 69 4.13 3.07 1.89
N ASN A 70 3.52 2.04 1.30
CA ASN A 70 2.39 1.33 1.88
C ASN A 70 2.76 0.71 3.24
N ALA A 71 3.91 0.02 3.32
CA ALA A 71 4.40 -0.53 4.58
C ALA A 71 4.63 0.58 5.63
N GLY A 72 5.22 1.71 5.23
CA GLY A 72 5.42 2.87 6.10
C GLY A 72 4.11 3.44 6.64
N ILE A 73 3.15 3.72 5.76
CA ILE A 73 1.83 4.26 6.14
C ILE A 73 1.06 3.27 7.03
N SER A 74 1.11 1.98 6.70
CA SER A 74 0.45 0.92 7.48
C SER A 74 1.05 0.81 8.89
N ALA A 75 2.37 0.90 9.01
CA ALA A 75 3.06 0.89 10.30
C ALA A 75 2.71 2.14 11.13
N VAL A 76 2.76 3.33 10.52
CA VAL A 76 2.38 4.58 11.19
C VAL A 76 0.91 4.54 11.62
N GLY A 77 0.00 4.10 10.76
CA GLY A 77 -1.41 3.96 11.06
C GLY A 77 -1.68 3.00 12.23
N ALA A 78 -1.00 1.85 12.24
CA ALA A 78 -1.09 0.89 13.33
C ALA A 78 -0.57 1.46 14.66
N LEU A 79 0.57 2.19 14.64
CA LEU A 79 1.10 2.87 15.82
C LEU A 79 0.15 3.96 16.34
N CYS A 80 -0.32 4.85 15.47
CA CYS A 80 -1.27 5.89 15.80
C CYS A 80 -2.53 5.31 16.45
N TRP A 81 -3.06 4.22 15.88
CA TRP A 81 -4.24 3.58 16.41
C TRP A 81 -4.01 2.96 17.79
N LEU A 82 -2.86 2.33 18.03
CA LEU A 82 -2.50 1.82 19.37
C LEU A 82 -2.36 2.94 20.40
N LEU A 83 -1.87 4.12 20.02
CA LEU A 83 -1.81 5.29 20.89
C LEU A 83 -3.22 5.83 21.19
N VAL A 84 -4.07 5.93 20.18
CA VAL A 84 -5.47 6.36 20.32
C VAL A 84 -6.24 5.42 21.26
N ARG A 85 -6.00 4.10 21.21
CA ARG A 85 -6.62 3.16 22.15
C ARG A 85 -6.30 3.41 23.61
N LYS A 86 -5.18 4.05 23.94
CA LYS A 86 -4.84 4.38 25.34
C LYS A 86 -5.69 5.51 25.90
N VAL A 87 -6.25 6.36 25.04
CA VAL A 87 -7.07 7.52 25.42
C VAL A 87 -8.57 7.30 25.23
N ILE A 88 -8.97 6.32 24.41
CA ILE A 88 -10.39 5.94 24.31
C ILE A 88 -10.75 5.09 25.54
N PRO A 89 -11.70 5.52 26.39
CA PRO A 89 -12.16 4.72 27.51
C PRO A 89 -12.70 3.40 26.99
N SER A 90 -12.14 2.29 27.49
CA SER A 90 -12.75 0.98 27.26
C SER A 90 -14.09 0.99 27.99
N ASN A 91 -15.21 1.10 27.26
CA ASN A 91 -16.56 0.92 27.80
C ASN A 91 -16.81 -0.55 28.20
N SER A 92 -15.87 -1.15 28.93
CA SER A 92 -15.94 -2.49 29.52
C SER A 92 -16.52 -2.42 30.94
N LYS A 93 -17.48 -1.53 31.16
CA LYS A 93 -18.31 -1.52 32.37
C LYS A 93 -19.77 -1.48 31.96
N THR A 94 -20.27 -2.60 31.45
CA THR A 94 -21.64 -3.08 31.71
C THR A 94 -21.77 -4.50 31.16
N GLN A 95 -21.88 -5.44 32.10
CA GLN A 95 -22.49 -6.77 32.05
C GLN A 95 -22.01 -7.78 31.01
#